data_AF-A0A1D2X1T6-F1
#
_entry.id   AF-A0A1D2X1T6-F1
#
_cell.length_a   1.000
_cell.length_b   1.000
_cell.length_c   1.000
_cell.angle_alpha   90.00
_cell.angle_beta   90.00
_cell.angle_gamma   90.00
#
_symmetry.space_group_name_H-M   'P 1'
#
loop_
_entity.id
_entity.type
_entity.pdbx_description
1 polymer ?
#
loop_
_entity_poly.entity_id
_entity_poly.type
_entity_poly.pdbx_seq_one_letter_code
_entity_poly.pdbx_strand_id
1 'polypeptide(L)' 'MQLTCDVCGCEFDHRRAGKCDCGYGCGGGTVKCPQCGIHVDLPPEIRDKAKKAFDNNTLYARLEREFNLDE' A
#
# COMPACT_ATOMS: atom_id res chain seq x y z
N MET A 1 -5.83 12.31 3.38
CA MET A 1 -4.89 12.38 4.52
C MET A 1 -3.57 12.81 3.93
N GLN A 2 -3.03 13.95 4.36
CA GLN A 2 -1.79 14.50 3.83
C GLN A 2 -0.61 13.76 4.48
N LEU A 3 0.23 13.16 3.64
CA LEU A 3 1.51 12.57 4.00
C LEU A 3 2.58 13.63 3.72
N THR A 4 3.53 13.77 4.63
CA THR A 4 4.69 14.64 4.42
C THR A 4 5.91 13.76 4.17
N CYS A 5 6.69 14.06 3.13
CA CYS A 5 7.98 13.40 2.94
C CYS A 5 9.05 14.09 3.80
N ASP A 6 9.66 13.36 4.74
CA ASP A 6 10.74 13.89 5.59
C ASP A 6 12.00 14.32 4.82
N VAL A 7 12.17 13.87 3.57
CA VAL A 7 13.36 14.18 2.77
C VAL A 7 13.20 15.45 1.95
N CYS A 8 12.05 15.63 1.29
CA CYS A 8 11.82 16.79 0.41
C CYS A 8 10.81 17.80 0.96
N GLY A 9 10.19 17.51 2.10
CA GLY A 9 9.17 18.36 2.72
C GLY A 9 7.86 18.46 1.94
N CYS A 10 7.68 17.67 0.87
CA CYS A 10 6.48 17.73 0.04
C CYS A 10 5.30 17.08 0.77
N GLU A 11 4.20 17.83 0.89
CA GLU A 11 2.92 17.34 1.40
C GLU A 11 2.08 16.82 0.24
N PHE A 12 1.74 15.53 0.26
CA PHE A 12 0.96 14.89 -0.79
C PHE A 12 -0.10 13.96 -0.20
N ASP A 13 -1.20 13.79 -0.93
CA ASP A 13 -2.23 12.84 -0.50
C ASP A 13 -1.84 11.41 -0.89
N HIS A 14 -2.11 10.44 -0.02
CA HIS A 14 -1.90 9.01 -0.28
C HIS A 14 -2.51 8.52 -1.62
N ARG A 15 -3.57 9.16 -2.14
CA ARG A 15 -4.18 8.84 -3.44
C ARG A 15 -3.38 9.33 -4.65
N ARG A 16 -2.54 10.34 -4.46
CA ARG A 16 -1.64 10.90 -5.49
C ARG A 16 -0.23 10.29 -5.41
N ALA A 17 0.02 9.47 -4.40
CA ALA A 17 1.30 8.83 -4.21
C ALA A 17 1.49 7.65 -5.18
N GLY A 18 2.73 7.45 -5.63
CA GLY A 18 3.07 6.30 -6.46
C GLY A 18 2.95 5.01 -5.67
N LYS A 19 2.59 3.91 -6.35
CA LYS A 19 2.64 2.58 -5.74
C LYS A 19 4.08 2.25 -5.35
N CYS A 20 4.23 1.55 -4.24
CA CYS A 20 5.53 1.11 -3.78
C CYS A 20 5.95 -0.17 -4.50
N ASP A 21 6.97 -0.05 -5.35
CA ASP A 21 7.62 -1.18 -6.04
C ASP A 21 8.94 -1.58 -5.36
N CYS A 22 9.00 -1.59 -4.02
CA CYS A 22 10.24 -1.90 -3.31
C CYS A 22 10.74 -3.34 -3.50
N GLY A 23 9.97 -4.24 -4.14
CA GLY A 23 10.32 -5.65 -4.32
C GLY A 23 10.29 -6.49 -3.04
N TYR A 24 10.36 -5.87 -1.86
CA TYR A 24 10.34 -6.52 -0.55
C TYR A 24 8.92 -6.86 -0.03
N GLY A 25 7.90 -6.81 -0.88
CA GLY A 25 6.55 -7.21 -0.48
C GLY A 25 5.98 -6.37 0.67
N CYS A 26 6.20 -5.05 0.67
CA CYS A 26 5.71 -4.14 1.72
C CYS A 26 4.18 -4.12 1.94
N GLY A 27 3.41 -4.89 1.17
CA GLY A 27 1.97 -5.08 1.36
C GLY A 27 1.14 -3.79 1.22
N GLY A 28 1.68 -2.78 0.54
CA GLY A 28 1.06 -1.45 0.48
C GLY A 28 1.23 -0.60 1.74
N GLY A 29 2.13 -0.96 2.65
CA GLY A 29 2.42 -0.20 3.87
C GLY A 29 3.28 1.05 3.67
N THR A 30 3.86 1.19 2.48
CA THR A 30 4.64 2.37 2.06
C THR A 30 4.14 2.86 0.70
N VAL A 31 4.31 4.15 0.44
CA VAL A 31 4.01 4.79 -0.85
C VAL A 31 5.22 5.60 -1.33
N LYS A 32 5.34 5.82 -2.65
CA LYS A 32 6.38 6.68 -3.20
C LYS A 32 5.93 8.13 -3.19
N CYS A 33 6.79 9.00 -2.65
CA CYS A 33 6.62 10.44 -2.79
C CYS A 33 6.65 10.81 -4.29
N PRO A 34 5.65 11.55 -4.80
CA PRO A 34 5.58 11.90 -6.22
C PRO A 34 6.68 12.88 -6.66
N GLN A 35 7.34 13.57 -5.71
CA GLN A 35 8.34 14.58 -6.01
C GLN A 35 9.77 14.03 -6.02
N CYS A 36 10.16 13.24 -5.02
CA CYS A 36 11.52 12.71 -4.89
C CYS A 36 11.63 11.20 -5.12
N GLY A 37 10.51 10.48 -5.24
CA GLY A 37 10.48 9.04 -5.46
C GLY A 37 10.81 8.18 -4.23
N ILE A 38 11.10 8.80 -3.09
CA ILE A 38 11.44 8.10 -1.84
C ILE A 38 10.20 7.42 -1.26
N HIS A 39 10.41 6.26 -0.64
CA HIS A 39 9.39 5.52 0.07
C HIS A 39 9.06 6.18 1.41
N VAL A 40 7.78 6.49 1.60
CA VAL A 40 7.22 7.09 2.82
C VAL A 40 6.29 6.08 3.46
N ASP A 41 6.44 5.86 4.77
CA ASP A 41 5.55 5.00 5.56
C ASP A 41 4.16 5.61 5.68
N LEU A 42 3.13 4.80 5.49
CA LEU A 42 1.77 5.23 5.79
C LEU A 42 1.50 5.17 7.29
N PRO A 43 0.65 6.08 7.81
CA PRO A 43 0.17 6.00 9.17
C PRO A 43 -0.58 4.69 9.42
N PRO A 44 -0.54 4.17 10.66
CA PRO A 44 -1.00 2.82 11.00
C PRO A 44 -2.43 2.54 10.55
N GLU A 45 -3.34 3.52 10.69
CA GLU A 45 -4.75 3.39 10.32
C GLU A 45 -4.98 3.09 8.82
N ILE A 46 -4.13 3.62 7.93
CA ILE A 46 -4.20 3.35 6.49
C ILE A 46 -3.37 2.13 6.15
N ARG A 47 -2.25 1.91 6.86
CA ARG A 47 -1.38 0.76 6.67
C ARG A 47 -2.13 -0.56 6.82
N ASP A 48 -2.98 -0.68 7.83
CA ASP A 48 -3.83 -1.86 8.04
C ASP A 48 -4.87 -2.05 6.92
N LYS A 49 -5.46 -0.97 6.42
CA LYS A 49 -6.40 -1.02 5.29
C LYS A 49 -5.72 -1.44 4.00
N ALA A 50 -4.54 -0.87 3.72
CA ALA A 50 -3.75 -1.20 2.54
C ALA A 50 -3.27 -2.65 2.59
N LYS A 51 -2.81 -3.11 3.76
CA LYS A 51 -2.40 -4.50 3.98
C LYS A 51 -3.57 -5.47 3.78
N LYS A 52 -4.74 -5.20 4.38
CA LYS A 52 -5.95 -6.01 4.15
C LYS A 52 -6.34 -6.06 2.68
N ALA A 53 -6.26 -4.94 1.96
CA ALA A 53 -6.56 -4.92 0.53
C ALA A 53 -5.54 -5.74 -0.29
N PHE A 54 -4.27 -5.70 0.09
CA PHE A 54 -3.21 -6.50 -0.52
C PHE A 54 -3.41 -7.99 -0.26
N ASP A 55 -3.58 -8.39 1.00
CA ASP A 55 -3.83 -9.79 1.42
C ASP A 55 -5.03 -10.39 0.69
N ASN A 56 -6.14 -9.65 0.60
CA ASN A 56 -7.33 -10.10 -0.14
C ASN A 56 -7.08 -10.28 -1.64
N ASN A 57 -6.11 -9.58 -2.24
CA ASN A 57 -5.86 -9.65 -3.67
C ASN A 57 -4.69 -10.58 -4.03
N THR A 58 -4.16 -11.33 -3.06
CA THR A 58 -3.16 -12.36 -3.31
C THR A 58 -3.75 -13.51 -4.13
N LEU A 59 -2.88 -14.22 -4.85
CA LEU A 59 -3.26 -15.43 -5.60
C LEU A 59 -3.94 -16.47 -4.70
N TYR A 60 -3.43 -16.65 -3.48
CA TYR A 60 -4.01 -17.56 -2.49
C TYR A 60 -5.41 -17.14 -2.04
N ALA A 61 -5.62 -15.87 -1.70
CA ALA A 61 -6.94 -15.36 -1.31
C ALA A 61 -7.97 -15.39 -2.47
N ARG A 62 -7.50 -15.41 -3.73
CA ARG A 62 -8.37 -15.64 -4.90
C ARG A 62 -8.72 -17.12 -5.05
N LEU A 63 -7.73 -18.01 -4.93
CA LEU A 63 -7.93 -19.46 -4.92
C LEU A 63 -8.88 -19.89 -3.79
N GLU A 64 -8.70 -19.41 -2.57
CA GLU A 64 -9.58 -19.74 -1.44
C GLU A 64 -11.03 -19.31 -1.69
N ARG A 65 -11.25 -18.18 -2.39
CA ARG A 65 -12.60 -17.74 -2.76
C ARG A 65 -13.23 -18.61 -3.84
N GLU A 66 -12.44 -19.10 -4.79
CA GLU A 66 -12.93 -20.01 -5.82
C GLU A 66 -13.20 -21.41 -5.28
N PHE A 67 -12.39 -21.89 -4.32
CA PHE A 67 -12.56 -23.22 -3.71
C PHE A 67 -13.65 -23.29 -2.62
N ASN A 68 -14.07 -22.16 -2.04
CA ASN A 68 -15.17 -22.11 -1.04
C ASN A 68 -16.55 -21.86 -1.67
N LEU A 69 -16.72 -22.05 -3.00
CA LEU A 69 -18.00 -21.88 -3.70
C LEU A 69 -18.71 -23.21 -4.03
N ASP A 70 -18.28 -24.33 -3.43
CA ASP A 70 -18.86 -25.66 -3.61
C ASP A 70 -19.50 -26.25 -2.32
N GLU A 71 -20.12 -25.41 -1.47
CA GLU A 71 -21.08 -25.85 -0.43
C GLU A 71 -22.44 -25.14 -0.54
#